data_AF-A0A5B0RUC9-F1
#
_entry.id   AF-A0A5B0RUC9-F1
#
_cell.length_a   1.000
_cell.length_b   1.000
_cell.length_c   1.000
_cell.angle_alpha   90.00
_cell.angle_beta   90.00
_cell.angle_gamma   90.00
#
_symmetry.space_group_name_H-M   'P 1'
#
loop_
_entity.id
_entity.type
_entity.pdbx_description
1 polymer ?
#
loop_
_entity_poly.entity_id
_entity_poly.type
_entity_poly.pdbx_seq_one_letter_code
_entity_poly.pdbx_strand_id
1 'polypeptide(L)'
;MLVKCPKWNSYTQDNKRKVAAKKKRPRSPSEEAPSTVMDESTPGQSDAVSDFEGTADEVATLDRPIGKKKAKLAHQLAMKDTAWKEDIARAHGGLASQSKRNNDILNTDSRSLQIIAQNGLTAAQLAIMNKDLNGLDDEQKEYFKLKRAKILRGLQSTTETSSTQSQG
;
A
#
# COMPACT_ATOMS: atom_id res chain seq x y z
N MET A 1 2.56 0.51 -17.26
CA MET A 1 1.85 -0.76 -17.53
C MET A 1 1.05 -1.16 -16.29
N LEU A 2 -0.28 -1.23 -16.37
CA LEU A 2 -1.13 -1.64 -15.25
C LEU A 2 -1.12 -3.17 -15.17
N VAL A 3 -0.37 -3.71 -14.21
CA VAL A 3 -0.27 -5.16 -14.02
C VAL A 3 -1.61 -5.69 -13.54
N LYS A 4 -2.32 -6.42 -14.41
CA LYS A 4 -3.56 -7.13 -14.06
C LYS A 4 -3.18 -8.25 -13.10
N CYS A 5 -3.37 -8.04 -11.80
CA CYS A 5 -3.15 -9.08 -10.79
C CYS A 5 -4.36 -10.02 -10.77
N PRO A 6 -4.27 -11.26 -11.31
CA PRO A 6 -5.43 -12.10 -11.58
C PRO A 6 -6.21 -12.44 -10.31
N LYS A 7 -5.50 -12.60 -9.19
CA LYS A 7 -6.06 -12.95 -7.88
C LYS A 7 -6.99 -11.88 -7.32
N TRP A 8 -6.69 -10.59 -7.56
CA TRP A 8 -7.50 -9.48 -7.06
C TRP A 8 -8.78 -9.29 -7.87
N ASN A 9 -8.72 -9.52 -9.19
CA ASN A 9 -9.89 -9.47 -10.05
C ASN A 9 -10.88 -10.61 -9.73
N SER A 10 -10.38 -11.83 -9.51
CA SER A 10 -11.24 -12.96 -9.10
C SER A 10 -11.91 -12.70 -7.75
N TYR A 11 -11.16 -12.19 -6.76
CA TYR A 11 -11.73 -11.83 -5.46
C TYR A 11 -12.86 -10.80 -5.59
N THR A 12 -12.66 -9.78 -6.42
CA THR A 12 -13.67 -8.72 -6.63
C THR A 12 -14.93 -9.25 -7.32
N GLN A 13 -14.79 -10.16 -8.29
CA GLN A 13 -15.92 -10.78 -8.95
C GLN A 13 -16.67 -11.75 -8.04
N ASP A 14 -15.96 -12.57 -7.26
CA ASP A 14 -16.56 -13.49 -6.32
C ASP A 14 -17.31 -12.78 -5.20
N ASN A 15 -16.78 -11.65 -4.72
CA ASN A 15 -17.48 -10.85 -3.71
C ASN A 15 -18.75 -10.21 -4.29
N LYS A 16 -18.69 -9.70 -5.53
CA LYS A 16 -19.88 -9.19 -6.23
C LYS A 16 -20.94 -10.27 -6.42
N ARG A 17 -20.54 -11.50 -6.79
CA ARG A 17 -21.44 -12.66 -6.94
C ARG A 17 -22.06 -13.07 -5.60
N LYS A 18 -21.27 -13.12 -4.52
CA LYS A 18 -21.75 -13.44 -3.15
C LYS A 18 -22.74 -12.40 -2.63
N VAL A 19 -22.52 -11.12 -2.90
CA VAL A 19 -23.45 -10.03 -2.53
C VAL A 19 -24.73 -10.08 -3.37
N ALA A 20 -24.63 -10.38 -4.67
CA ALA A 20 -25.79 -10.52 -5.55
C ALA A 20 -26.66 -11.75 -5.18
N ALA A 21 -26.03 -12.87 -4.82
CA ALA A 21 -26.73 -14.09 -4.40
C ALA A 21 -27.51 -13.89 -3.07
N LYS A 22 -26.97 -13.08 -2.15
CA LYS A 22 -27.67 -12.73 -0.89
C LYS A 22 -28.87 -11.81 -1.10
N LYS A 23 -28.94 -11.09 -2.23
CA LYS A 23 -30.05 -10.18 -2.57
C LYS A 23 -31.24 -10.87 -3.26
N LYS A 24 -31.13 -12.13 -3.65
CA LYS A 24 -32.15 -12.83 -4.47
C LYS A 24 -32.93 -13.94 -3.76
N ARG A 25 -32.87 -14.07 -2.44
CA ARG A 25 -33.66 -15.11 -1.75
C ARG A 25 -34.98 -14.51 -1.20
N PRO A 26 -36.14 -14.70 -1.87
CA PRO A 26 -37.42 -14.59 -1.21
C PRO A 26 -37.60 -15.75 -0.21
N ARG A 27 -38.46 -15.51 0.79
CA ARG A 27 -38.74 -16.36 1.94
C ARG A 27 -39.90 -17.33 1.64
N SER A 28 -39.87 -18.52 2.29
CA SER A 28 -40.97 -19.49 2.53
C SER A 28 -41.01 -20.76 1.62
N PRO A 29 -41.79 -21.84 1.94
CA PRO A 29 -41.47 -22.90 2.93
C PRO A 29 -41.71 -24.37 2.46
N SER A 30 -41.29 -25.35 3.29
CA SER A 30 -41.65 -26.80 3.36
C SER A 30 -41.03 -27.85 2.41
N GLU A 31 -40.71 -28.99 3.06
CA GLU A 31 -40.55 -30.41 2.67
C GLU A 31 -39.80 -30.81 1.38
N GLU A 32 -38.78 -31.66 1.55
CA GLU A 32 -38.84 -33.11 1.23
C GLU A 32 -37.45 -33.75 1.49
N ALA A 33 -37.40 -34.86 2.23
CA ALA A 33 -36.20 -35.70 2.40
C ALA A 33 -36.07 -36.67 1.21
N PRO A 34 -34.88 -37.22 0.91
CA PRO A 34 -34.63 -38.59 1.39
C PRO A 34 -33.16 -39.01 1.65
N SER A 35 -33.08 -40.09 2.42
CA SER A 35 -32.18 -41.25 2.33
C SER A 35 -30.68 -41.18 2.58
N THR A 36 -30.31 -41.81 3.71
CA THR A 36 -29.39 -42.96 3.82
C THR A 36 -28.18 -43.04 2.90
N VAL A 37 -26.99 -42.91 3.50
CA VAL A 37 -25.91 -43.89 3.34
C VAL A 37 -25.32 -44.17 4.72
N MET A 38 -25.41 -45.42 5.13
CA MET A 38 -24.65 -46.00 6.22
C MET A 38 -23.21 -46.19 5.74
N ASP A 39 -22.23 -46.02 6.62
CA ASP A 39 -21.09 -46.93 6.58
C ASP A 39 -20.56 -47.21 7.98
N GLU A 40 -20.12 -48.45 8.09
CA GLU A 40 -20.09 -49.29 9.26
C GLU A 40 -18.68 -49.33 9.88
N SER A 41 -18.61 -49.31 11.22
CA SER A 41 -17.53 -49.94 11.97
C SER A 41 -18.03 -50.32 13.36
N THR A 42 -17.96 -51.62 13.61
CA THR A 42 -18.52 -52.44 14.68
C THR A 42 -17.71 -52.35 16.01
N PRO A 43 -17.98 -53.13 17.08
CA PRO A 43 -18.40 -52.61 18.38
C PRO A 43 -17.37 -52.85 19.51
N GLY A 44 -17.32 -51.95 20.48
CA GLY A 44 -16.58 -52.15 21.74
C GLY A 44 -17.55 -52.24 22.92
N GLN A 45 -17.96 -53.47 23.24
CA GLN A 45 -18.80 -53.80 24.38
C GLN A 45 -17.91 -54.00 25.62
N SER A 46 -18.17 -53.28 26.72
CA SER A 46 -17.93 -53.80 28.07
C SER A 46 -18.71 -52.97 29.09
N ASP A 47 -19.59 -53.68 29.78
CA ASP A 47 -20.43 -53.28 30.91
C ASP A 47 -19.73 -52.44 31.98
N ALA A 48 -20.46 -51.46 32.51
CA ALA A 48 -20.55 -51.23 33.93
C ALA A 48 -21.89 -50.54 34.23
N VAL A 49 -22.89 -51.37 34.52
CA VAL A 49 -24.10 -51.00 35.25
C VAL A 49 -23.69 -50.28 36.54
N SER A 50 -24.09 -49.01 36.67
CA SER A 50 -24.20 -48.37 37.96
C SER A 50 -25.59 -47.74 38.02
N ASP A 51 -26.46 -48.52 38.66
CA ASP A 51 -27.80 -48.17 39.06
C ASP A 51 -27.76 -46.85 39.87
N PHE A 52 -28.28 -45.77 39.29
CA PHE A 52 -28.69 -44.60 40.05
C PHE A 52 -30.15 -44.34 39.69
N GLU A 53 -31.00 -44.99 40.46
CA GLU A 53 -32.43 -44.72 40.57
C GLU A 53 -32.61 -43.33 41.18
N GLY A 54 -32.54 -42.32 40.31
CA GLY A 54 -32.88 -40.93 40.60
C GLY A 54 -34.17 -40.59 39.87
N THR A 55 -35.26 -40.60 40.61
CA THR A 55 -36.61 -40.16 40.24
C THR A 55 -36.58 -38.99 39.27
N ALA A 56 -37.38 -39.10 38.20
CA ALA A 56 -37.67 -38.02 37.27
C ALA A 56 -38.45 -36.90 37.99
N ASP A 57 -37.76 -36.12 38.81
CA ASP A 57 -38.24 -34.81 39.21
C ASP A 57 -37.82 -33.82 38.13
N GLU A 58 -38.83 -33.19 37.55
CA GLU A 58 -38.78 -32.14 36.56
C GLU A 58 -37.50 -31.30 36.68
N VAL A 59 -36.60 -31.45 35.71
CA VAL A 59 -35.60 -30.41 35.46
C VAL A 59 -36.40 -29.20 35.00
N ALA A 60 -36.77 -28.37 35.97
CA ALA A 60 -37.22 -27.01 35.75
C ALA A 60 -36.27 -26.43 34.72
N THR A 61 -36.78 -26.23 33.51
CA THR A 61 -36.07 -25.56 32.44
C THR A 61 -35.76 -24.18 32.99
N LEU A 62 -34.55 -24.02 33.52
CA LEU A 62 -34.01 -22.74 33.92
C LEU A 62 -34.01 -21.91 32.64
N ASP A 63 -35.08 -21.14 32.45
CA ASP A 63 -35.19 -20.10 31.44
C ASP A 63 -34.20 -19.01 31.85
N ARG A 64 -32.92 -19.27 31.56
CA ARG A 64 -31.86 -18.31 31.82
C ARG A 64 -32.09 -17.16 30.86
N PRO A 65 -32.15 -15.90 31.33
CA PRO A 65 -32.44 -14.77 30.48
C PRO A 65 -31.40 -14.65 29.34
N ILE A 66 -31.82 -15.03 28.13
CA ILE A 66 -31.00 -15.08 26.89
C ILE A 66 -30.53 -13.68 26.44
N GLY A 67 -31.06 -12.60 27.03
CA GLY A 67 -30.73 -11.21 26.67
C GLY A 67 -29.26 -10.83 26.86
N LYS A 68 -28.60 -11.31 27.92
CA LYS A 68 -27.22 -10.90 28.26
C LYS A 68 -26.17 -11.39 27.26
N LYS A 69 -26.39 -12.55 26.60
CA LYS A 69 -25.41 -13.14 25.66
C LYS A 69 -25.33 -12.36 24.34
N LYS A 70 -26.49 -11.94 23.79
CA LYS A 70 -26.54 -11.15 22.55
C LYS A 70 -25.95 -9.76 22.74
N ALA A 71 -26.27 -9.09 23.85
CA ALA A 71 -25.71 -7.79 24.19
C ALA A 71 -24.19 -7.84 24.35
N LYS A 72 -23.66 -8.84 25.05
CA LYS A 72 -22.21 -9.03 25.23
C LYS A 72 -21.48 -9.26 23.89
N LEU A 73 -22.10 -10.01 22.97
CA LEU A 73 -21.52 -10.23 21.64
C LEU A 73 -21.54 -8.95 20.79
N ALA A 74 -22.64 -8.20 20.82
CA ALA A 74 -22.76 -6.93 20.10
C ALA A 74 -21.73 -5.91 20.57
N HIS A 75 -21.51 -5.80 21.88
CA HIS A 75 -20.47 -4.93 22.44
C HIS A 75 -19.07 -5.36 22.00
N GLN A 76 -18.75 -6.66 22.03
CA GLN A 76 -17.45 -7.15 21.54
C GLN A 76 -17.23 -6.87 20.05
N LEU A 77 -18.27 -6.97 19.22
CA LEU A 77 -18.18 -6.64 17.80
C LEU A 77 -17.95 -5.14 17.60
N ALA A 78 -18.64 -4.28 18.35
CA ALA A 78 -18.44 -2.83 18.30
C ALA A 78 -17.02 -2.42 18.74
N MET A 79 -16.48 -3.06 19.80
CA MET A 79 -15.10 -2.82 20.24
C MET A 79 -14.07 -3.25 19.18
N LYS A 80 -14.31 -4.35 18.46
CA LYS A 80 -13.44 -4.78 17.36
C LYS A 80 -13.53 -3.86 16.14
N ASP A 81 -14.74 -3.42 15.80
CA ASP A 81 -14.96 -2.48 14.67
C ASP A 81 -14.30 -1.12 14.93
N THR A 82 -14.40 -0.60 16.16
CA THR A 82 -13.73 0.64 16.56
C THR A 82 -12.21 0.50 16.52
N ALA A 83 -11.66 -0.56 17.12
CA ALA A 83 -10.21 -0.83 17.06
C ALA A 83 -9.70 -0.93 15.62
N TRP A 84 -10.43 -1.63 14.74
CA TRP A 84 -10.09 -1.73 13.31
C TRP A 84 -10.11 -0.37 12.60
N LYS A 85 -11.10 0.48 12.87
CA LYS A 85 -11.17 1.83 12.30
C LYS A 85 -10.01 2.70 12.75
N GLU A 86 -9.63 2.61 14.03
CA GLU A 86 -8.47 3.32 14.56
C GLU A 86 -7.17 2.83 13.91
N ASP A 87 -7.01 1.52 13.73
CA ASP A 87 -5.84 0.95 13.04
C ASP A 87 -5.72 1.46 11.60
N ILE A 88 -6.83 1.50 10.86
CA ILE A 88 -6.85 2.06 9.51
C ILE A 88 -6.50 3.55 9.55
N ALA A 89 -7.10 4.32 10.44
CA ALA A 89 -6.83 5.75 10.55
C ALA A 89 -5.35 6.03 10.84
N ARG A 90 -4.75 5.26 11.76
CA ARG A 90 -3.32 5.30 12.06
C ARG A 90 -2.47 4.95 10.84
N ALA A 91 -2.81 3.87 10.14
CA ALA A 91 -2.08 3.45 8.95
C ALA A 91 -2.11 4.51 7.83
N HIS A 92 -3.28 5.12 7.57
CA HIS A 92 -3.42 6.20 6.60
C HIS A 92 -2.64 7.45 7.00
N GLY A 93 -2.69 7.83 8.29
CA GLY A 93 -1.88 8.94 8.82
C GLY A 93 -0.38 8.69 8.66
N GLY A 94 0.07 7.45 8.93
CA GLY A 94 1.44 7.01 8.71
C GLY A 94 1.85 7.07 7.24
N LEU A 95 0.97 6.64 6.33
CA LEU A 95 1.22 6.69 4.88
C LEU A 95 1.33 8.12 4.38
N ALA A 96 0.42 9.02 4.79
CA ALA A 96 0.47 10.43 4.40
C ALA A 96 1.75 11.11 4.89
N SER A 97 2.15 10.83 6.13
CA SER A 97 3.38 11.37 6.72
C SER A 97 4.64 10.89 5.98
N GLN A 98 4.70 9.60 5.67
CA GLN A 98 5.81 9.04 4.88
C GLN A 98 5.81 9.56 3.44
N SER A 99 4.64 9.73 2.82
CA SER A 99 4.52 10.31 1.48
C SER A 99 5.07 11.74 1.43
N LYS A 100 4.71 12.57 2.42
CA LYS A 100 5.25 13.93 2.55
C LYS A 100 6.78 13.91 2.69
N ARG A 101 7.30 13.07 3.58
CA ARG A 101 8.75 12.92 3.78
C ARG A 101 9.46 12.50 2.49
N ASN A 102 8.88 11.58 1.73
CA ASN A 102 9.44 11.17 0.44
C ASN A 102 9.45 12.31 -0.57
N ASN A 103 8.41 13.14 -0.62
CA ASN A 103 8.39 14.31 -1.49
C ASN A 103 9.50 15.31 -1.12
N ASP A 104 9.71 15.56 0.17
CA ASP A 104 10.78 16.44 0.67
C ASP A 104 12.18 15.91 0.27
N ILE A 105 12.39 14.58 0.38
CA ILE A 105 13.62 13.92 -0.07
C ILE A 105 13.80 14.09 -1.57
N LEU A 106 12.78 13.80 -2.38
CA LEU A 106 12.86 13.92 -3.84
C LEU A 106 13.17 15.35 -4.30
N ASN A 107 12.60 16.36 -3.62
CA ASN A 107 12.90 17.77 -3.92
C ASN A 107 14.37 18.10 -3.60
N THR A 108 14.87 17.59 -2.48
CA THR A 108 16.28 17.76 -2.07
C THR A 108 17.22 17.08 -3.06
N ASP A 109 16.93 15.85 -3.45
CA ASP A 109 17.71 15.09 -4.43
C ASP A 109 17.70 15.77 -5.80
N SER A 110 16.55 16.27 -6.23
CA SER A 110 16.43 17.01 -7.49
C SER A 110 17.31 18.26 -7.50
N ARG A 111 17.33 19.01 -6.39
CA ARG A 111 18.21 20.17 -6.23
C ARG A 111 19.68 19.77 -6.22
N SER A 112 20.04 18.70 -5.51
CA SER A 112 21.40 18.17 -5.48
C SER A 112 21.88 17.78 -6.89
N LEU A 113 21.06 17.05 -7.66
CA LEU A 113 21.37 16.68 -9.04
C LEU A 113 21.55 17.90 -9.94
N GLN A 114 20.75 18.94 -9.77
CA GLN A 114 20.91 20.19 -10.50
C GLN A 114 22.26 20.84 -10.20
N ILE A 115 22.67 20.90 -8.93
CA ILE A 115 23.97 21.44 -8.51
C ILE A 115 25.11 20.60 -9.08
N ILE A 116 25.01 19.27 -9.02
CA ILE A 116 26.03 18.36 -9.58
C ILE A 116 26.16 18.58 -11.09
N ALA A 117 25.04 18.70 -11.81
CA ALA A 117 25.05 18.96 -13.25
C ALA A 117 25.69 20.32 -13.59
N GLN A 118 25.37 21.36 -12.83
CA GLN A 118 25.99 22.69 -12.99
C GLN A 118 27.48 22.64 -12.70
N ASN A 119 27.89 22.02 -11.59
CA ASN A 119 29.30 21.85 -11.24
C ASN A 119 30.06 21.06 -12.30
N GLY A 120 29.47 19.99 -12.84
CA GLY A 120 30.05 19.21 -13.93
C GLY A 120 30.24 20.04 -15.21
N LEU A 121 29.26 20.88 -15.55
CA LEU A 121 29.36 21.80 -16.68
C LEU A 121 30.48 22.84 -16.46
N THR A 122 30.56 23.44 -15.27
CA THR A 122 31.63 24.39 -14.91
C THR A 122 33.00 23.71 -14.95
N ALA A 123 33.14 22.49 -14.42
CA ALA A 123 34.39 21.74 -14.46
C ALA A 123 34.83 21.44 -15.90
N ALA A 124 33.90 21.05 -16.78
CA ALA A 124 34.19 20.84 -18.19
C ALA A 124 34.63 22.13 -18.90
N GLN A 125 33.96 23.26 -18.61
CA GLN A 125 34.35 24.57 -19.13
C GLN A 125 35.75 24.96 -18.65
N LEU A 126 36.07 24.75 -17.37
CA LEU A 126 37.41 24.99 -16.81
C LEU A 126 38.47 24.13 -17.48
N ALA A 127 38.20 22.85 -17.73
CA ALA A 127 39.12 21.97 -18.44
C ALA A 127 39.43 22.49 -19.86
N ILE A 128 38.42 22.99 -20.59
CA ILE A 128 38.59 23.62 -21.90
C ILE A 128 39.41 24.92 -21.80
N MET A 129 39.11 25.76 -20.81
CA MET A 129 39.80 27.04 -20.58
C MET A 129 41.27 26.85 -20.20
N ASN A 130 41.59 25.80 -19.44
CA ASN A 130 42.93 25.55 -18.90
C ASN A 130 43.77 24.60 -19.77
N LYS A 131 43.22 24.02 -20.84
CA LYS A 131 43.96 23.12 -21.73
C LYS A 131 45.20 23.81 -22.30
N ASP A 132 46.38 23.22 -22.14
CA ASP A 132 47.57 23.70 -22.85
C ASP A 132 47.41 23.47 -24.37
N LEU A 133 47.75 24.50 -25.16
CA LEU A 133 47.68 24.48 -26.61
C LEU A 133 49.05 24.16 -27.26
N ASN A 134 50.11 24.10 -26.47
CA ASN A 134 51.43 23.69 -26.94
C ASN A 134 51.41 22.20 -27.33
N GLY A 135 52.00 21.88 -28.49
CA GLY A 135 52.07 20.49 -28.98
C GLY A 135 50.77 19.95 -29.60
N LEU A 136 49.73 20.77 -29.73
CA LEU A 136 48.52 20.42 -30.50
C LEU A 136 48.70 20.78 -31.98
N ASP A 137 47.95 20.10 -32.86
CA ASP A 137 47.82 20.52 -34.26
C ASP A 137 46.97 21.81 -34.38
N ASP A 138 46.99 22.42 -35.56
CA ASP A 138 46.36 23.73 -35.75
C ASP A 138 44.84 23.68 -35.69
N GLU A 139 44.22 22.58 -36.12
CA GLU A 139 42.77 22.39 -36.05
C GLU A 139 42.30 22.27 -34.59
N GLN A 140 43.03 21.50 -33.78
CA GLN A 140 42.76 21.36 -32.35
C GLN A 140 42.93 22.70 -31.61
N LYS A 141 43.98 23.46 -31.92
CA LYS A 141 44.16 24.81 -31.35
C LYS A 141 42.99 25.72 -31.68
N GLU A 142 42.53 25.72 -32.93
CA GLU A 142 41.38 26.50 -33.37
C GLU A 142 40.10 26.08 -32.63
N TYR A 143 39.85 24.78 -32.50
CA TYR A 143 38.72 24.24 -31.73
C TYR A 143 38.69 24.79 -30.30
N PHE A 144 39.81 24.73 -29.56
CA PHE A 144 39.85 25.22 -28.19
C PHE A 144 39.68 26.73 -28.11
N LYS A 145 40.30 27.50 -29.02
CA LYS A 145 40.11 28.96 -29.11
C LYS A 145 38.63 29.32 -29.31
N LEU A 146 37.94 28.66 -30.25
CA LEU A 146 36.53 28.87 -30.51
C LEU A 146 35.66 28.50 -29.30
N LYS A 147 35.93 27.37 -28.64
CA LYS A 147 35.19 26.96 -27.44
C LYS A 147 35.37 27.94 -26.28
N ARG A 148 36.59 28.43 -26.04
CA ARG A 148 36.86 29.46 -25.02
C ARG A 148 36.11 30.75 -25.30
N ALA A 149 36.15 31.24 -26.53
CA ALA A 149 35.41 32.43 -26.94
C ALA A 149 33.89 32.26 -26.74
N LYS A 150 33.34 31.08 -27.05
CA LYS A 150 31.93 30.77 -26.80
C LYS A 150 31.60 30.76 -25.30
N ILE A 151 32.46 30.18 -24.46
CA ILE A 151 32.27 30.15 -23.00
C ILE A 151 32.27 31.59 -22.45
N LEU A 152 33.27 32.41 -22.81
CA LEU A 152 33.38 33.79 -22.35
C LEU A 152 32.17 34.64 -22.76
N ARG A 153 31.70 34.52 -24.00
CA ARG A 153 30.50 35.22 -24.47
C ARG A 153 29.26 34.83 -23.66
N GLY A 154 29.10 33.53 -23.38
CA GLY A 154 28.01 33.04 -22.55
C GLY A 154 28.02 33.66 -21.15
N LEU A 155 29.19 33.73 -20.51
CA LEU A 155 29.35 34.32 -19.17
C LEU A 155 29.02 35.83 -19.15
N GLN A 156 29.41 36.57 -20.18
CA GLN A 156 29.07 37.99 -20.31
C GLN A 156 27.55 38.20 -20.40
N SER A 157 26.86 37.44 -21.25
CA SER A 157 25.41 37.53 -21.38
C SER A 157 24.66 37.16 -20.08
N THR A 158 25.14 36.17 -19.31
CA THR A 158 24.54 35.83 -18.00
C THR A 158 24.75 36.94 -16.97
N THR A 159 25.86 37.66 -17.03
CA THR A 159 26.16 38.77 -16.12
C THR A 159 25.25 39.98 -16.41
N GLU A 160 25.06 40.32 -17.69
CA GLU A 160 24.18 41.43 -18.11
C GLU A 160 22.71 41.18 -17.75
N THR A 161 22.24 39.94 -17.92
CA THR A 161 20.86 39.56 -17.57
C THR A 161 20.61 39.53 -16.06
N SER A 162 21.59 39.12 -15.25
CA SER A 162 21.48 39.17 -13.79
C SER A 162 21.50 40.60 -13.24
N SER A 163 22.23 41.52 -13.88
CA SER A 163 22.29 42.93 -13.47
C SER A 163 21.00 43.70 -13.73
N THR A 164 20.20 43.30 -14.72
CA THR A 164 18.95 43.97 -15.10
C THR A 164 17.74 43.52 -14.26
N GLN A 165 17.76 42.31 -13.69
CA GLN A 165 16.71 41.85 -12.75
C GLN A 165 16.83 42.42 -11.33
N SER A 166 17.99 42.95 -10.93
CA SER A 166 18.22 43.50 -9.58
C SER A 166 17.78 44.97 -9.41
N GLN A 167 17.29 45.63 -10.46
CA GLN A 167 16.86 47.03 -10.43
C GLN A 167 15.35 47.25 -10.64
N GLY A 168 14.54 46.18 -10.59
CA GLY A 168 13.08 46.21 -10.73
C GLY A 168 12.32 45.99 -9.43
#